data_AF-A0A1Y2KWI3-F1
#
_entry.id   AF-A0A1Y2KWI3-F1
#
_cell.length_a   1.000
_cell.length_b   1.000
_cell.length_c   1.000
_cell.angle_alpha   90.00
_cell.angle_beta   90.00
_cell.angle_gamma   90.00
#
_symmetry.space_group_name_H-M   'P 1'
#
loop_
_entity.id
_entity.type
_entity.pdbx_description
1 polymer ?
#
loop_
_entity_poly.entity_id
_entity_poly.type
_entity_poly.pdbx_seq_one_letter_code
_entity_poly.pdbx_strand_id
1 'polypeptide(L)'
;MEIAFISSSERGGTDRLLAKVATRLEKQGFRLAGVVQTNFDRPGTHHCDMDVRILPQGPVVRISQNLGAESQGCRLDPNALETAVACVETMFDDGSPIDFLILNKFGKHEAEGRGFRTLIGEAMMRGIPVLIGVNTLNRAAFNTFTDGIAQPLANDVNDILDWCLNKRALVAG
;
A
#
# COMPACT_ATOMS: atom_id res chain seq x y z
N MET A 1 18.14 -4.03 0.82
CA MET A 1 16.80 -3.86 0.20
C MET A 1 15.81 -4.57 1.10
N GLU A 2 14.81 -3.85 1.60
CA GLU A 2 13.95 -4.30 2.70
C GLU A 2 12.49 -4.20 2.27
N ILE A 3 11.91 -5.30 1.80
CA ILE A 3 10.49 -5.36 1.43
C ILE A 3 9.81 -6.44 2.25
N ALA A 4 8.73 -6.07 2.91
CA ALA A 4 7.90 -6.95 3.70
C ALA A 4 6.46 -6.92 3.19
N PHE A 5 5.78 -8.05 3.31
CA PHE A 5 4.39 -8.15 2.93
C PHE A 5 3.52 -8.84 3.96
N ILE A 6 2.23 -8.50 3.93
CA ILE A 6 1.19 -9.13 4.72
C ILE A 6 0.07 -9.63 3.82
N SER A 7 -0.64 -10.67 4.26
CA SER A 7 -1.71 -11.31 3.49
C SER A 7 -2.81 -11.78 4.44
N SER A 8 -3.91 -11.03 4.53
CA SER A 8 -5.08 -11.43 5.31
C SER A 8 -6.05 -12.25 4.46
N SER A 9 -6.62 -13.31 5.03
CA SER A 9 -7.74 -14.07 4.46
C SER A 9 -9.09 -13.38 4.66
N GLU A 10 -9.16 -12.39 5.54
CA GLU A 10 -10.39 -11.63 5.81
C GLU A 10 -10.59 -10.52 4.78
N ARG A 11 -11.83 -10.35 4.32
CA ARG A 11 -12.19 -9.24 3.42
C ARG A 11 -11.87 -7.89 4.09
N GLY A 12 -11.01 -7.10 3.44
CA GLY A 12 -10.53 -5.81 3.93
C GLY A 12 -9.64 -5.89 5.18
N GLY A 13 -9.23 -7.09 5.61
CA GLY A 13 -8.38 -7.26 6.79
C GLY A 13 -7.02 -6.58 6.63
N THR A 14 -6.38 -6.78 5.46
CA THR A 14 -5.12 -6.11 5.10
C THR A 14 -5.26 -4.59 5.10
N ASP A 15 -6.33 -4.05 4.50
CA ASP A 15 -6.55 -2.61 4.41
C ASP A 15 -6.67 -1.98 5.81
N ARG A 16 -7.49 -2.59 6.69
CA ARG A 16 -7.66 -2.15 8.09
C ARG A 16 -6.34 -2.23 8.87
N LEU A 17 -5.56 -3.28 8.66
CA LEU A 17 -4.31 -3.51 9.36
C LEU A 17 -3.26 -2.46 8.96
N LEU A 18 -3.07 -2.22 7.66
CA LEU A 18 -2.12 -1.21 7.17
C LEU A 18 -2.53 0.21 7.56
N ALA A 19 -3.82 0.54 7.49
CA ALA A 19 -4.31 1.83 7.97
C ALA A 19 -3.99 2.06 9.45
N LYS A 20 -4.19 1.03 10.29
CA LYS A 20 -3.89 1.09 11.73
C LYS A 20 -2.39 1.22 12.00
N VAL A 21 -1.56 0.48 11.27
CA VAL A 21 -0.09 0.57 11.35
C VAL A 21 0.39 1.95 10.94
N ALA A 22 -0.05 2.47 9.79
CA ALA A 22 0.33 3.80 9.31
C ALA A 22 -0.03 4.88 10.34
N THR A 23 -1.24 4.87 10.91
CA THR A 23 -1.62 5.81 11.96
C THR A 23 -0.76 5.70 13.22
N ARG A 24 -0.33 4.50 13.61
CA ARG A 24 0.56 4.29 14.77
C ARG A 24 1.96 4.85 14.50
N LEU A 25 2.51 4.59 13.32
CA LEU A 25 3.83 5.09 12.90
C LEU A 25 3.84 6.62 12.73
N GLU A 26 2.79 7.18 12.12
CA GLU A 26 2.58 8.63 12.01
C GLU A 26 2.62 9.30 13.41
N LYS A 27 1.92 8.72 14.40
CA LYS A 27 1.94 9.22 15.79
C LYS A 27 3.30 9.10 16.48
N GLN A 28 4.16 8.23 16.00
CA GLN A 28 5.55 8.07 16.46
C GLN A 28 6.54 8.92 15.64
N GLY A 29 6.05 9.81 14.77
CA GLY A 29 6.88 10.73 13.99
C GLY A 29 7.67 10.05 12.89
N PHE A 30 7.19 8.92 12.35
CA PHE A 30 7.73 8.34 11.12
C PHE A 30 7.30 9.17 9.90
N ARG A 31 8.23 9.36 8.97
CA ARG A 31 8.01 10.02 7.68
C ARG A 31 7.57 8.95 6.68
N LEU A 32 6.27 8.81 6.51
CA LEU A 32 5.70 7.78 5.65
C LEU A 32 5.39 8.34 4.26
N ALA A 33 5.58 7.54 3.23
CA ALA A 33 5.04 7.77 1.90
C ALA A 33 4.12 6.61 1.51
N GLY A 34 3.28 6.82 0.49
CA GLY A 34 2.39 5.79 -0.05
C GLY A 34 0.92 6.02 0.28
N VAL A 35 0.16 4.94 0.39
CA VAL A 35 -1.30 4.99 0.54
C VAL A 35 -1.84 3.92 1.47
N VAL A 36 -2.88 4.27 2.23
CA VAL A 36 -3.73 3.31 3.00
C VAL A 36 -5.18 3.38 2.55
N GLN A 37 -5.87 2.25 2.48
CA GLN A 37 -7.18 2.11 1.85
C GLN A 37 -8.25 1.94 2.91
N THR A 38 -9.40 2.57 2.67
CA THR A 38 -10.63 2.35 3.43
C THR A 38 -11.73 1.96 2.47
N ASN A 39 -12.47 0.90 2.81
CA ASN A 39 -13.61 0.45 2.04
C ASN A 39 -14.89 0.85 2.77
N PHE A 40 -15.84 1.43 2.03
CA PHE A 40 -17.16 1.79 2.54
C PHE A 40 -18.21 0.95 1.85
N ASP A 41 -18.94 0.14 2.61
CA ASP A 41 -20.06 -0.62 2.08
C ASP A 41 -21.16 0.36 1.64
N ARG A 42 -21.76 0.10 0.47
CA ARG A 42 -22.91 0.84 -0.01
C ARG A 42 -24.18 0.10 0.38
N PRO A 43 -25.02 0.64 1.30
CA PRO A 43 -26.27 -0.01 1.69
C PRO A 43 -27.12 -0.36 0.46
N GLY A 44 -27.60 -1.60 0.41
CA GLY A 44 -28.46 -2.07 -0.70
C GLY A 44 -27.72 -2.51 -1.96
N THR A 45 -26.38 -2.58 -1.97
CA THR A 45 -25.61 -3.14 -3.08
C THR A 45 -24.50 -4.08 -2.60
N HIS A 46 -24.03 -4.99 -3.46
CA HIS A 46 -22.82 -5.78 -3.18
C HIS A 46 -21.51 -4.99 -3.41
N HIS A 47 -21.62 -3.72 -3.81
CA HIS A 47 -20.48 -2.87 -4.13
C HIS A 47 -20.00 -2.08 -2.91
N CYS A 48 -18.68 -1.90 -2.83
CA CYS A 48 -18.05 -0.99 -1.87
C CYS A 48 -17.37 0.15 -2.63
N ASP A 49 -17.36 1.32 -2.01
CA ASP A 49 -16.44 2.39 -2.39
C ASP A 49 -15.06 2.10 -1.81
N MET A 50 -14.03 2.33 -2.61
CA MET A 50 -12.64 2.19 -2.24
C MET A 50 -12.01 3.58 -2.25
N ASP A 51 -11.55 4.02 -1.10
CA ASP A 51 -10.84 5.28 -0.92
C ASP A 51 -9.39 4.99 -0.50
N VAL A 52 -8.43 5.73 -1.06
CA VAL A 52 -7.05 5.71 -0.59
C VAL A 52 -6.70 7.05 0.05
N ARG A 53 -6.10 7.03 1.23
CA ARG A 53 -5.50 8.18 1.87
C ARG A 53 -4.02 8.21 1.54
N ILE A 54 -3.56 9.30 0.96
CA ILE A 54 -2.14 9.56 0.72
C ILE A 54 -1.44 9.77 2.08
N LEU A 55 -0.29 9.15 2.29
CA LEU A 55 0.52 9.30 3.49
C LEU A 55 1.62 10.34 3.25
N PRO A 56 1.98 11.16 4.27
CA PRO A 56 1.41 11.20 5.62
C PRO A 56 0.25 12.20 5.71
N GLN A 57 -0.82 11.87 6.46
CA GLN A 57 -2.03 12.74 6.65
C GLN A 57 -2.55 13.47 5.40
N GLY A 58 -2.35 12.90 4.22
CA GLY A 58 -2.67 13.53 2.94
C GLY A 58 -4.14 13.40 2.54
N PRO A 59 -4.49 13.90 1.34
CA PRO A 59 -5.85 13.84 0.84
C PRO A 59 -6.34 12.41 0.64
N VAL A 60 -7.66 12.25 0.65
CA VAL A 60 -8.35 11.01 0.34
C VAL A 60 -8.81 11.06 -1.11
N VAL A 61 -8.47 10.02 -1.88
CA VAL A 61 -8.83 9.86 -3.29
C VAL A 61 -9.75 8.64 -3.42
N ARG A 62 -10.93 8.84 -4.00
CA ARG A 62 -11.86 7.76 -4.37
C ARG A 62 -11.28 7.03 -5.58
N ILE A 63 -10.85 5.78 -5.40
CA ILE A 63 -10.29 4.95 -6.46
C ILE A 63 -11.28 3.92 -7.00
N SER A 64 -12.54 3.98 -6.59
CA SER A 64 -13.62 3.17 -7.15
C SER A 64 -14.60 4.01 -7.98
N GLN A 65 -14.92 3.52 -9.18
CA GLN A 65 -15.95 4.08 -10.05
C GLN A 65 -17.22 3.22 -10.07
N ASN A 66 -18.35 3.85 -10.40
CA ASN A 66 -19.61 3.15 -10.61
C ASN A 66 -19.79 2.77 -12.07
N LEU A 67 -19.64 1.50 -12.39
CA LEU A 67 -19.82 0.96 -13.75
C LEU A 67 -21.27 0.54 -14.07
N GLY A 68 -22.23 0.89 -13.21
CA GLY A 68 -23.62 0.44 -13.30
C GLY A 68 -23.92 -0.79 -12.45
N ALA A 69 -25.21 -1.07 -12.23
CA ALA A 69 -25.67 -2.13 -11.33
C ALA A 69 -25.32 -3.55 -11.81
N GLU A 70 -25.27 -3.76 -13.12
CA GLU A 70 -25.05 -5.06 -13.76
C GLU A 70 -23.57 -5.36 -14.06
N SER A 71 -22.66 -4.42 -13.80
CA SER A 71 -21.25 -4.60 -14.16
C SER A 71 -20.52 -5.54 -13.20
N GLN A 72 -19.95 -6.61 -13.75
CA GLN A 72 -19.05 -7.53 -13.05
C GLN A 72 -17.56 -7.13 -13.22
N GLY A 73 -17.29 -6.01 -13.89
CA GLY A 73 -15.95 -5.55 -14.22
C GLY A 73 -15.18 -4.96 -13.02
N CYS A 74 -13.87 -4.82 -13.16
CA CYS A 74 -13.03 -4.17 -12.16
C CYS A 74 -13.50 -2.72 -11.95
N ARG A 75 -13.97 -2.41 -10.74
CA ARG A 75 -14.48 -1.08 -10.37
C ARG A 75 -13.38 -0.07 -10.04
N LEU A 76 -12.12 -0.48 -10.13
CA LEU A 76 -11.01 0.43 -9.90
C LEU A 76 -11.05 1.53 -10.97
N ASP A 77 -10.95 2.78 -10.53
CA ASP A 77 -10.76 3.93 -11.39
C ASP A 77 -9.24 4.08 -11.62
N PRO A 78 -8.74 3.76 -12.83
CA PRO A 78 -7.32 3.86 -13.12
C PRO A 78 -6.83 5.30 -13.04
N ASN A 79 -7.62 6.30 -13.46
CA ASN A 79 -7.18 7.69 -13.44
C ASN A 79 -7.03 8.22 -12.01
N ALA A 80 -7.96 7.83 -11.14
CA ALA A 80 -7.89 8.19 -9.73
C ALA A 80 -6.72 7.48 -9.03
N LEU A 81 -6.42 6.24 -9.40
CA LEU A 81 -5.22 5.54 -8.91
C LEU A 81 -3.93 6.25 -9.37
N GLU A 82 -3.82 6.59 -10.67
CA GLU A 82 -2.66 7.31 -11.20
C GLU A 82 -2.50 8.69 -10.52
N THR A 83 -3.60 9.36 -10.15
CA THR A 83 -3.55 10.59 -9.35
C THR A 83 -2.89 10.34 -7.99
N ALA A 84 -3.26 9.24 -7.31
CA ALA A 84 -2.65 8.88 -6.04
C ALA A 84 -1.17 8.48 -6.18
N VAL A 85 -0.80 7.79 -7.28
CA VAL A 85 0.59 7.47 -7.62
C VAL A 85 1.41 8.75 -7.79
N ALA A 86 0.95 9.67 -8.63
CA ALA A 86 1.63 10.95 -8.88
C ALA A 86 1.83 11.75 -7.58
N CYS A 87 0.84 11.79 -6.68
CA CYS A 87 1.01 12.44 -5.38
C CYS A 87 2.15 11.83 -4.55
N VAL A 88 2.31 10.51 -4.57
CA VAL A 88 3.41 9.84 -3.84
C VAL A 88 4.74 10.05 -4.57
N GLU A 89 4.77 10.03 -5.90
CA GLU A 89 5.97 10.33 -6.71
C GLU A 89 6.54 11.71 -6.38
N THR A 90 5.70 12.73 -6.22
CA THR A 90 6.19 14.07 -5.86
C THR A 90 6.94 14.11 -4.51
N MET A 91 6.63 13.20 -3.58
CA MET A 91 7.35 13.09 -2.31
C MET A 91 8.73 12.43 -2.46
N PHE A 92 8.91 11.63 -3.51
CA PHE A 92 10.22 11.07 -3.84
C PHE A 92 11.07 12.13 -4.55
N ASP A 93 10.46 12.97 -5.37
CA ASP A 93 11.14 14.03 -6.11
C ASP A 93 11.55 15.22 -5.24
N ASP A 94 10.80 15.52 -4.17
CA ASP A 94 11.11 16.63 -3.26
C ASP A 94 12.38 16.41 -2.41
N GLY A 95 12.93 15.18 -2.40
CA GLY A 95 14.15 14.83 -1.70
C GLY A 95 14.01 14.72 -0.18
N SER A 96 12.79 14.84 0.34
CA SER A 96 12.50 14.67 1.76
C SER A 96 12.82 13.25 2.20
N PRO A 97 13.40 13.07 3.38
CA PRO A 97 13.71 11.74 3.88
C PRO A 97 12.41 10.97 4.18
N ILE A 98 12.32 9.75 3.65
CA ILE A 98 11.20 8.83 3.83
C ILE A 98 11.69 7.63 4.65
N ASP A 99 11.00 7.33 5.76
CA ASP A 99 11.31 6.17 6.60
C ASP A 99 10.70 4.88 6.02
N PHE A 100 9.50 4.95 5.44
CA PHE A 100 8.81 3.79 4.83
C PHE A 100 7.92 4.20 3.67
N LEU A 101 7.85 3.32 2.66
CA LEU A 101 6.75 3.28 1.70
C LEU A 101 5.71 2.24 2.15
N ILE A 102 4.47 2.65 2.38
CA ILE A 102 3.36 1.76 2.74
C ILE A 102 2.32 1.72 1.62
N LEU A 103 1.97 0.53 1.16
CA LEU A 103 1.00 0.33 0.07
C LEU A 103 -0.02 -0.76 0.43
N ASN A 104 -1.30 -0.52 0.15
CA ASN A 104 -2.33 -1.50 0.53
C ASN A 104 -2.23 -2.82 -0.20
N LYS A 105 -1.92 -2.79 -1.49
CA LYS A 105 -2.06 -3.97 -2.31
C LYS A 105 -1.12 -3.96 -3.51
N PHE A 106 -0.36 -5.04 -3.66
CA PHE A 106 0.17 -5.46 -4.94
C PHE A 106 -0.95 -6.13 -5.74
N GLY A 107 -1.55 -5.36 -6.63
CA GLY A 107 -2.73 -5.69 -7.40
C GLY A 107 -2.43 -6.25 -8.78
N LYS A 108 -3.49 -6.35 -9.59
CA LYS A 108 -3.39 -6.70 -11.00
C LYS A 108 -2.59 -5.64 -11.77
N HIS A 109 -2.79 -4.37 -11.44
CA HIS A 109 -2.10 -3.25 -12.10
C HIS A 109 -0.59 -3.34 -11.88
N GLU A 110 -0.15 -3.58 -10.64
CA GLU A 110 1.28 -3.73 -10.30
C GLU A 110 1.91 -4.99 -10.92
N ALA A 111 1.13 -6.07 -11.04
CA ALA A 111 1.55 -7.27 -11.76
C ALA A 111 1.73 -7.01 -13.27
N GLU A 112 0.94 -6.10 -13.84
CA GLU A 112 0.96 -5.71 -15.26
C GLU A 112 1.92 -4.54 -15.57
N GLY A 113 2.72 -4.09 -14.59
CA GLY A 113 3.69 -3.02 -14.82
C GLY A 113 3.20 -1.60 -14.52
N ARG A 114 2.02 -1.44 -13.91
CA ARG A 114 1.34 -0.15 -13.68
C ARG A 114 1.18 0.17 -12.19
N GLY A 115 0.51 1.27 -11.89
CA GLY A 115 0.22 1.68 -10.52
C GLY A 115 1.51 1.95 -9.74
N PHE A 116 1.57 1.47 -8.50
CA PHE A 116 2.71 1.76 -7.61
C PHE A 116 3.98 0.94 -7.91
N ARG A 117 4.00 0.11 -8.96
CA ARG A 117 5.14 -0.79 -9.22
C ARG A 117 6.47 -0.04 -9.37
N THR A 118 6.48 1.05 -10.15
CA THR A 118 7.68 1.86 -10.37
C THR A 118 8.19 2.44 -9.06
N LEU A 119 7.30 3.04 -8.26
CA LEU A 119 7.59 3.56 -6.93
C LEU A 119 8.14 2.50 -5.96
N ILE A 120 7.63 1.26 -6.01
CA ILE A 120 8.19 0.17 -5.18
C ILE A 120 9.64 -0.10 -5.56
N GLY A 121 9.94 -0.21 -6.86
CA GLY A 121 11.30 -0.42 -7.34
C GLY A 121 12.22 0.74 -6.95
N GLU A 122 11.73 1.98 -7.08
CA GLU A 122 12.47 3.17 -6.68
C GLU A 122 12.75 3.23 -5.18
N ALA A 123 11.76 2.97 -4.33
CA ALA A 123 11.96 2.88 -2.88
C ALA A 123 13.04 1.86 -2.54
N MET A 124 13.00 0.68 -3.15
CA MET A 124 14.01 -0.36 -2.95
C MET A 124 15.41 0.09 -3.39
N MET A 125 15.55 0.79 -4.52
CA MET A 125 16.83 1.34 -5.00
C MET A 125 17.37 2.43 -4.06
N ARG A 126 16.49 3.27 -3.51
CA ARG A 126 16.83 4.32 -2.54
C ARG A 126 17.07 3.78 -1.12
N GLY A 127 16.92 2.47 -0.90
CA GLY A 127 17.07 1.84 0.41
C GLY A 127 15.91 2.12 1.38
N ILE A 128 14.79 2.67 0.89
CA ILE A 128 13.58 2.91 1.66
C ILE A 128 12.85 1.58 1.85
N PRO A 129 12.61 1.13 3.10
CA PRO A 129 11.86 -0.09 3.34
C PRO A 129 10.40 0.01 2.86
N VAL A 130 9.90 -1.08 2.29
CA VAL A 130 8.55 -1.18 1.71
C VAL A 130 7.70 -2.14 2.53
N LEU A 131 6.52 -1.70 2.96
CA LEU A 131 5.49 -2.54 3.56
C LEU A 131 4.28 -2.60 2.63
N ILE A 132 3.92 -3.78 2.14
CA ILE A 132 2.87 -3.93 1.14
C ILE A 132 1.90 -5.08 1.44
N GLY A 133 0.60 -4.87 1.23
CA GLY A 133 -0.35 -5.98 1.25
C GLY A 133 -0.29 -6.80 -0.05
N VAL A 134 -0.41 -8.12 0.04
CA VAL A 134 -0.42 -9.00 -1.14
C VAL A 134 -1.59 -9.96 -1.00
N ASN A 135 -2.46 -10.03 -2.01
CA ASN A 135 -3.52 -11.04 -2.04
C ASN A 135 -3.00 -12.35 -2.62
N THR A 136 -3.70 -13.45 -2.33
CA THR A 136 -3.32 -14.79 -2.80
C THR A 136 -3.21 -14.87 -4.32
N LEU A 137 -4.10 -14.19 -5.05
CA LEU A 137 -4.14 -14.21 -6.51
C LEU A 137 -2.88 -13.62 -7.16
N ASN A 138 -2.30 -12.56 -6.58
CA ASN A 138 -1.12 -11.90 -7.14
C ASN A 138 0.19 -12.34 -6.47
N ARG A 139 0.15 -13.33 -5.57
CA ARG A 139 1.33 -13.76 -4.80
C ARG A 139 2.47 -14.25 -5.70
N ALA A 140 2.15 -15.00 -6.76
CA ALA A 140 3.16 -15.47 -7.70
C ALA A 140 3.84 -14.29 -8.44
N ALA A 141 3.03 -13.37 -8.97
CA ALA A 141 3.54 -12.17 -9.66
C ALA A 141 4.37 -11.27 -8.72
N PHE A 142 3.94 -11.13 -7.46
CA PHE A 142 4.70 -10.42 -6.44
C PHE A 142 6.04 -11.10 -6.14
N ASN A 143 6.06 -12.42 -5.92
CA ASN A 143 7.29 -13.16 -5.68
C ASN A 143 8.28 -13.02 -6.85
N THR A 144 7.79 -13.08 -8.10
CA THR A 144 8.61 -12.84 -9.30
C THR A 144 9.16 -11.41 -9.33
N PHE A 145 8.33 -10.41 -8.99
CA PHE A 145 8.76 -9.02 -8.96
C PHE A 145 9.84 -8.76 -7.91
N THR A 146 9.73 -9.36 -6.73
CA THR A 146 10.69 -9.18 -5.64
C THR A 146 11.84 -10.19 -5.68
N ASP A 147 11.92 -11.04 -6.71
CA ASP A 147 12.89 -12.15 -6.78
C ASP A 147 12.94 -13.01 -5.49
N GLY A 148 11.77 -13.24 -4.88
CA GLY A 148 11.64 -14.00 -3.64
C GLY A 148 12.23 -13.37 -2.37
N ILE A 149 12.80 -12.17 -2.41
CA ILE A 149 13.45 -11.55 -1.24
C ILE A 149 12.48 -10.97 -0.21
N ALA A 150 11.18 -10.89 -0.56
CA ALA A 150 10.19 -10.25 0.30
C ALA A 150 9.89 -11.07 1.56
N GLN A 151 10.00 -10.42 2.72
CA GLN A 151 9.76 -11.04 4.01
C GLN A 151 8.24 -11.13 4.30
N PRO A 152 7.69 -12.33 4.55
CA PRO A 152 6.34 -12.44 5.10
C PRO A 152 6.31 -11.92 6.54
N LEU A 153 5.32 -11.09 6.85
CA LEU A 153 4.99 -10.72 8.22
C LEU A 153 3.66 -11.35 8.63
N ALA A 154 3.51 -11.61 9.93
CA ALA A 154 2.23 -11.98 10.50
C ALA A 154 1.22 -10.83 10.34
N ASN A 155 -0.07 -11.17 10.24
CA ASN A 155 -1.14 -10.18 10.18
C ASN A 155 -1.46 -9.61 11.58
N ASP A 156 -0.44 -9.20 12.32
CA ASP A 156 -0.55 -8.60 13.63
C ASP A 156 0.05 -7.19 13.62
N VAL A 157 -0.59 -6.27 14.35
CA VAL A 157 -0.16 -4.86 14.38
C VAL A 157 1.20 -4.72 15.04
N ASN A 158 1.45 -5.44 16.13
CA ASN A 158 2.69 -5.31 16.89
C ASN A 158 3.85 -5.92 16.11
N ASP A 159 3.67 -7.10 15.51
CA ASP A 159 4.69 -7.73 14.67
C ASP A 159 5.14 -6.81 13.51
N ILE A 160 4.19 -6.10 12.88
CA ILE A 160 4.50 -5.15 11.82
C ILE A 160 5.22 -3.91 12.37
N LEU A 161 4.75 -3.37 13.51
CA LEU A 161 5.39 -2.20 14.14
C LEU A 161 6.81 -2.52 14.59
N ASP A 162 7.05 -3.70 15.15
CA ASP A 162 8.37 -4.14 15.59
C ASP A 162 9.32 -4.27 14.39
N TRP A 163 8.83 -4.80 13.26
CA TRP A 163 9.58 -4.79 12.02
C TRP A 163 9.92 -3.35 11.59
N CYS A 164 8.96 -2.43 11.61
CA CYS A 164 9.19 -1.04 11.25
C CYS A 164 10.21 -0.33 12.17
N LEU A 165 10.11 -0.54 13.48
CA LEU A 165 11.03 0.02 14.47
C LEU A 165 12.45 -0.48 14.26
N ASN A 166 12.60 -1.78 14.03
CA ASN A 166 13.90 -2.40 13.75
C ASN A 166 14.54 -1.82 12.49
N LYS A 167 13.79 -1.60 11.40
CA LYS A 167 14.39 -1.02 10.18
C LYS A 167 14.72 0.46 10.31
N ARG A 168 13.92 1.26 11.04
CA ARG A 168 14.27 2.67 11.29
C ARG A 168 15.58 2.80 12.06
N ALA A 169 15.83 1.93 13.03
CA ALA A 169 17.09 1.93 13.78
C ALA A 169 18.31 1.61 12.91
N LEU A 170 18.15 0.74 11.90
CA LEU A 170 19.23 0.37 10.97
C LEU A 170 19.54 1.44 9.92
N VAL A 171 18.59 2.32 9.62
CA VAL A 171 18.77 3.44 8.66
C VAL A 171 19.30 4.69 9.38
N ALA A 172 19.09 4.80 10.69
CA ALA A 172 19.53 5.95 11.49
C ALA A 172 20.94 5.80 12.09
N GLY A 173 21.55 4.61 12.00
CA GLY A 173 22.92 4.32 12.46
C GLY A 173 23.89 4.19 11.31
#